data_AF-A0A2H6AVA7-F1
#
_entry.id   AF-A0A2H6AVA7-F1
#
_cell.length_a   1.000
_cell.length_b   1.000
_cell.length_c   1.000
_cell.angle_alpha   90.00
_cell.angle_beta   90.00
_cell.angle_gamma   90.00
#
_symmetry.space_group_name_H-M   'P 1'
#
loop_
_entity.id
_entity.type
_entity.pdbx_description
1 polymer ?
#
loop_
_entity_poly.entity_id
_entity_poly.type
_entity_poly.pdbx_seq_one_letter_code
_entity_poly.pdbx_strand_id
1 'polypeptide(L)'
;MEAILGTLVLGLLYLVDRERERRHQEALEEMAKRREDAKRTLLGLLFLLFLSLPAFGQSLVGRASAVDGDTLEVHGQRVRLWGIDAVESSQTCLDAQGRPWPCGRRAAFALADFIGGSPVACAPKDADRYGRVVAV
;
A
#
# COMPACT_ATOMS: atom_id res chain seq x y z
N MET A 1 10.64 -19.23 78.59
CA MET A 1 11.58 -18.71 77.57
C MET A 1 11.23 -19.22 76.17
N GLU A 2 10.94 -20.52 76.02
CA GLU A 2 10.43 -21.16 74.79
C GLU A 2 9.26 -20.42 74.09
N ALA A 3 8.24 -19.99 74.84
CA ALA A 3 7.06 -19.34 74.25
C ALA A 3 7.36 -18.00 73.55
N ILE A 4 8.32 -17.22 74.08
CA ILE A 4 8.71 -15.92 73.52
C ILE A 4 9.46 -16.11 72.19
N LEU A 5 10.33 -17.13 72.15
CA LEU A 5 11.08 -17.49 70.95
C LEU A 5 10.15 -17.96 69.82
N GLY A 6 9.12 -18.75 70.15
CA GLY A 6 8.11 -19.20 69.18
C GLY A 6 7.31 -18.05 68.55
N THR A 7 6.88 -17.07 69.35
CA THR A 7 6.16 -15.88 68.82
C THR A 7 7.03 -15.01 67.93
N LEU A 8 8.33 -14.88 68.21
CA LEU A 8 9.26 -14.11 67.36
C LEU A 8 9.48 -14.81 66.01
N VAL A 9 9.60 -16.14 65.98
CA VAL A 9 9.79 -16.91 64.74
C VAL A 9 8.54 -16.85 63.85
N LEU A 10 7.34 -17.03 64.41
CA LEU A 10 6.07 -16.88 63.68
C LEU A 10 5.88 -15.46 63.15
N GLY A 11 6.24 -14.44 63.96
CA GLY A 11 6.20 -13.04 63.53
C GLY A 11 7.15 -12.76 62.36
N LEU A 12 8.37 -13.31 62.40
CA LEU A 12 9.34 -13.14 61.31
C LEU A 12 8.89 -13.86 60.03
N LEU A 13 8.40 -15.10 60.14
CA LEU A 13 7.86 -15.86 59.00
C LEU A 13 6.66 -15.15 58.38
N TYR A 14 5.75 -14.61 59.18
CA TYR A 14 4.61 -13.82 58.70
C TYR A 14 5.07 -12.55 57.97
N LEU A 15 6.09 -11.85 58.48
CA LEU A 15 6.64 -10.67 57.80
C LEU A 15 7.31 -11.04 56.47
N VAL A 16 8.07 -12.13 56.44
CA VAL A 16 8.71 -12.65 55.22
C VAL A 16 7.66 -13.08 54.19
N ASP A 17 6.61 -13.79 54.63
CA ASP A 17 5.49 -14.21 53.76
C ASP A 17 4.73 -13.01 53.20
N ARG A 18 4.40 -12.03 54.05
CA ARG A 18 3.75 -10.77 53.64
C ARG A 18 4.62 -9.94 52.69
N GLU A 19 5.95 -9.99 52.83
CA GLU A 19 6.86 -9.33 51.89
C GLU A 19 6.96 -10.10 50.57
N ARG A 20 6.90 -11.43 50.61
CA ARG A 20 6.82 -12.29 49.42
C ARG A 20 5.53 -12.02 48.64
N GLU A 21 4.38 -11.95 49.30
CA GLU A 21 3.09 -11.63 48.69
C GLU A 21 3.09 -10.25 48.03
N ARG A 22 3.64 -9.23 48.70
CA ARG A 22 3.80 -7.89 48.11
C ARG A 22 4.63 -7.90 46.83
N ARG A 23 5.79 -8.55 46.85
CA ARG A 23 6.64 -8.71 45.65
C ARG A 23 5.93 -9.45 44.53
N HIS A 24 5.11 -10.45 44.86
CA HIS A 24 4.28 -11.15 43.87
C HIS A 24 3.20 -10.24 43.27
N GLN A 25 2.51 -9.44 44.08
CA GLN A 25 1.50 -8.48 43.60
C GLN A 25 2.13 -7.41 42.70
N GLU A 26 3.25 -6.81 43.11
CA GLU A 26 3.99 -5.82 42.32
C GLU A 26 4.43 -6.40 40.96
N ALA A 27 4.93 -7.64 40.94
CA ALA A 27 5.32 -8.32 39.71
C ALA A 27 4.14 -8.57 38.76
N LEU A 28 2.97 -8.94 39.30
CA LEU A 28 1.75 -9.15 38.49
C LEU A 28 1.23 -7.83 37.90
N GLU A 29 1.25 -6.75 38.68
CA GLU A 29 0.86 -5.41 38.20
C GLU A 29 1.82 -4.90 37.12
N GLU A 30 3.13 -5.14 37.28
CA GLU A 30 4.13 -4.76 36.29
C GLU A 30 3.93 -5.53 34.97
N MET A 31 3.65 -6.84 35.04
CA MET A 31 3.32 -7.63 33.85
C MET A 31 2.04 -7.17 33.16
N ALA A 32 1.00 -6.83 33.93
CA ALA A 32 -0.26 -6.31 33.39
C ALA A 32 -0.06 -4.97 32.66
N LYS A 33 0.73 -4.06 33.24
CA LYS A 33 1.09 -2.78 32.63
C LYS A 33 1.89 -2.96 31.33
N ARG A 34 2.92 -3.82 31.33
CA ARG A 34 3.70 -4.15 30.14
C ARG A 34 2.83 -4.72 29.02
N ARG A 35 1.84 -5.56 29.34
CA ARG A 35 0.89 -6.11 28.36
C ARG A 35 0.02 -5.01 27.75
N GLU A 36 -0.44 -4.06 28.55
CA GLU A 36 -1.27 -2.94 28.07
C GLU A 36 -0.47 -1.96 27.20
N ASP A 37 0.75 -1.63 27.61
CA ASP A 37 1.67 -0.81 26.81
C ASP A 37 2.03 -1.52 25.49
N ALA A 38 2.25 -2.83 25.51
CA ALA A 38 2.48 -3.62 24.31
C ALA A 38 1.28 -3.62 23.36
N LYS A 39 0.04 -3.74 23.87
CA LYS A 39 -1.17 -3.62 23.05
C LYS A 39 -1.31 -2.23 22.45
N ARG A 40 -1.07 -1.17 23.22
CA ARG A 40 -1.14 0.22 22.72
C ARG A 40 -0.10 0.46 21.63
N THR A 41 1.11 -0.03 21.84
CA THR A 41 2.19 0.04 20.86
C THR A 41 1.84 -0.75 19.60
N LEU A 42 1.34 -1.97 19.75
CA LEU A 42 0.88 -2.80 18.63
C LEU A 42 -0.27 -2.16 17.87
N LEU A 43 -1.27 -1.60 18.57
CA LEU A 43 -2.41 -0.93 17.97
C LEU A 43 -1.97 0.34 17.22
N GLY A 44 -1.05 1.12 17.78
CA GLY A 44 -0.45 2.28 17.12
C GLY A 44 0.32 1.90 15.86
N LEU A 45 1.13 0.83 15.91
CA LEU A 45 1.84 0.31 14.73
C LEU A 45 0.88 -0.17 13.64
N LEU A 46 -0.19 -0.90 14.01
CA LEU A 46 -1.21 -1.35 13.06
C LEU A 46 -1.95 -0.17 12.41
N PHE A 47 -2.26 0.88 13.17
CA PHE A 47 -2.90 2.09 12.64
C PHE A 47 -1.99 2.84 11.65
N LEU A 48 -0.71 3.00 11.99
CA LEU A 48 0.28 3.61 11.08
C LEU A 48 0.45 2.79 9.79
N LEU A 49 0.45 1.45 9.88
CA LEU A 49 0.50 0.59 8.71
C LEU A 49 -0.74 0.79 7.82
N PHE A 50 -1.93 0.89 8.41
CA PHE A 50 -3.17 1.10 7.66
C PHE A 50 -3.18 2.40 6.85
N LEU A 51 -2.64 3.49 7.40
CA LEU A 51 -2.54 4.78 6.73
C LEU A 51 -1.64 4.77 5.48
N SER A 52 -0.76 3.77 5.35
CA SER A 52 0.16 3.63 4.23
C SER A 52 -0.39 2.81 3.06
N LEU A 53 -1.62 2.29 3.13
CA LEU A 53 -2.19 1.50 2.05
C LEU A 53 -2.42 2.37 0.79
N PRO A 54 -1.85 2.00 -0.36
CA PRO A 54 -2.17 2.66 -1.63
C PRO A 54 -3.64 2.43 -1.99
N ALA A 55 -4.31 3.50 -2.42
CA ALA A 55 -5.67 3.43 -2.97
C ALA A 55 -5.62 2.83 -4.38
N PHE A 56 -5.59 1.50 -4.49
CA PHE A 56 -5.71 0.81 -5.77
C PHE A 56 -7.18 0.78 -6.23
N GLY A 57 -7.41 1.06 -7.52
CA GLY A 57 -8.68 0.74 -8.17
C GLY A 57 -9.64 1.90 -8.41
N GLN A 58 -9.21 3.15 -8.32
CA GLN A 58 -10.01 4.25 -8.86
C GLN A 58 -9.88 4.29 -10.38
N SER A 59 -11.01 4.17 -11.08
CA SER A 59 -11.06 4.40 -12.52
C SER A 59 -10.63 5.83 -12.83
N LEU A 60 -9.70 5.98 -13.76
CA LEU A 60 -9.28 7.29 -14.22
C LEU A 60 -10.28 7.78 -15.27
N VAL A 61 -11.07 8.78 -14.91
CA VAL A 61 -12.11 9.34 -15.79
C VAL A 61 -11.73 10.77 -16.15
N GLY A 62 -11.73 11.08 -17.43
CA GLY A 62 -11.37 12.42 -17.87
C GLY A 62 -11.23 12.56 -19.38
N ARG A 63 -11.01 13.80 -19.83
CA ARG A 63 -10.58 14.03 -21.20
C ARG A 63 -9.21 13.41 -21.42
N ALA A 64 -9.10 12.65 -22.50
CA ALA A 64 -7.87 11.98 -22.89
C ALA A 64 -7.29 12.59 -24.17
N SER A 65 -5.98 12.51 -24.29
CA SER A 65 -5.26 12.68 -25.56
C SER A 65 -4.47 11.42 -25.87
N ALA A 66 -4.42 11.03 -27.14
CA ALA A 66 -3.57 9.93 -27.58
C ALA A 66 -2.12 10.39 -27.68
N VAL A 67 -1.22 9.66 -27.05
CA VAL A 67 0.23 9.90 -27.12
C VAL A 67 0.87 9.00 -28.15
N ASP A 68 0.57 7.70 -28.06
CA ASP A 68 1.01 6.65 -28.99
C ASP A 68 -0.21 5.79 -29.37
N GLY A 69 -0.04 4.78 -30.22
CA GLY A 69 -1.14 3.91 -30.66
C GLY A 69 -1.74 3.02 -29.56
N ASP A 70 -1.13 2.97 -28.38
CA ASP A 70 -1.54 2.18 -27.22
C ASP A 70 -1.53 2.99 -25.90
N THR A 71 -1.27 4.30 -25.96
CA THR A 71 -1.00 5.12 -24.77
C THR A 71 -1.84 6.38 -24.79
N LEU A 72 -2.65 6.56 -23.75
CA LEU A 72 -3.44 7.76 -23.49
C LEU A 72 -2.81 8.60 -22.39
N GLU A 73 -3.00 9.92 -22.45
CA GLU A 73 -2.78 10.81 -21.31
C GLU A 73 -4.14 11.29 -20.80
N VAL A 74 -4.40 11.12 -19.51
CA VAL A 74 -5.61 11.60 -18.83
C VAL A 74 -5.19 12.36 -17.59
N HIS A 75 -5.54 13.66 -17.51
CA HIS A 75 -5.15 14.54 -16.39
C HIS A 75 -3.65 14.52 -16.06
N GLY A 76 -2.78 14.43 -17.08
CA GLY A 76 -1.32 14.38 -16.91
C GLY A 76 -0.77 13.01 -16.50
N GLN A 77 -1.61 11.98 -16.36
CA GLN A 77 -1.18 10.61 -16.12
C GLN A 77 -1.21 9.80 -17.43
N ARG A 78 -0.13 9.08 -17.70
CA ARG A 78 -0.05 8.16 -18.84
C ARG A 78 -0.67 6.81 -18.50
N VAL A 79 -1.56 6.35 -19.36
CA VAL A 79 -2.27 5.08 -19.27
C VAL A 79 -1.96 4.25 -20.52
N ARG A 80 -1.44 3.04 -20.34
CA ARG A 80 -1.27 2.06 -21.42
C ARG A 80 -2.52 1.22 -21.57
N LEU A 81 -2.92 0.95 -22.80
CA LEU A 81 -4.02 0.06 -23.12
C LEU A 81 -3.59 -1.39 -22.91
N TRP A 82 -4.34 -2.12 -22.09
CA TRP A 82 -4.04 -3.50 -21.76
C TRP A 82 -4.10 -4.39 -23.00
N GLY A 83 -3.05 -5.18 -23.23
CA GLY A 83 -2.98 -6.15 -24.32
C GLY A 83 -2.73 -5.56 -25.71
N ILE A 84 -2.49 -4.25 -25.81
CA ILE A 84 -2.13 -3.58 -27.07
C ILE A 84 -0.66 -3.15 -26.99
N ASP A 85 0.11 -3.45 -28.03
CA ASP A 85 1.47 -2.97 -28.19
C ASP A 85 1.54 -2.19 -29.50
N ALA A 86 1.86 -0.90 -29.39
CA ALA A 86 2.02 -0.02 -30.53
C ALA A 86 3.43 0.57 -30.53
N VAL A 87 3.95 0.80 -31.73
CA VAL A 87 5.17 1.58 -31.92
C VAL A 87 4.98 3.02 -31.44
N GLU A 88 6.06 3.67 -30.99
CA GLU A 88 5.98 5.06 -30.57
C GLU A 88 5.59 5.98 -31.74
N SER A 89 4.87 7.06 -31.43
CA SER A 89 4.35 8.04 -32.37
C SER A 89 5.39 8.66 -33.31
N SER A 90 6.65 8.71 -32.89
CA SER A 90 7.78 9.21 -33.69
C SER A 90 8.36 8.19 -34.67
N GLN A 91 8.02 6.90 -34.54
CA GLN A 91 8.57 5.86 -35.38
C GLN A 91 7.99 5.88 -36.81
N THR A 92 8.87 5.57 -37.76
CA THR A 92 8.54 5.40 -39.17
C THR A 92 8.88 3.98 -39.58
N CYS A 93 7.90 3.29 -40.16
CA CYS A 93 8.01 1.93 -40.67
C CYS A 93 8.19 1.96 -42.19
N LEU A 94 8.18 0.80 -42.84
CA LEU A 94 8.12 0.68 -44.29
C LEU A 94 6.74 0.15 -44.71
N ASP A 95 6.19 0.68 -45.80
CA ASP A 95 5.00 0.12 -46.44
C ASP A 95 5.32 -1.18 -47.20
N ALA A 96 4.31 -1.81 -47.79
CA ALA A 96 4.46 -3.04 -48.57
C ALA A 96 5.35 -2.88 -49.81
N GLN A 97 5.65 -1.65 -50.24
CA GLN A 97 6.54 -1.32 -51.34
C GLN A 97 7.93 -0.87 -50.86
N GLY A 98 8.20 -0.96 -49.55
CA GLY A 98 9.47 -0.57 -48.95
C GLY A 98 9.65 0.94 -48.77
N ARG A 99 8.58 1.75 -48.90
CA ARG A 99 8.65 3.21 -48.75
C ARG A 99 8.42 3.62 -47.29
N PRO A 100 9.05 4.70 -46.81
CA PRO A 100 8.81 5.22 -45.47
C PRO A 100 7.31 5.50 -45.22
N TRP A 101 6.80 4.98 -44.12
CA TRP A 101 5.41 5.09 -43.71
C TRP A 101 5.32 5.50 -42.23
N PRO A 102 4.63 6.61 -41.89
CA PRO A 102 4.57 7.14 -40.53
C PRO A 102 3.61 6.33 -39.63
N CYS A 103 3.89 5.03 -39.44
CA CYS A 103 3.07 4.07 -38.72
C CYS A 103 2.69 4.55 -37.31
N GLY A 104 3.65 5.03 -36.52
CA GLY A 104 3.41 5.47 -35.15
C GLY A 104 2.43 6.64 -35.08
N ARG A 105 2.68 7.68 -35.88
CA ARG A 105 1.79 8.85 -35.95
C ARG A 105 0.38 8.48 -36.41
N ARG A 106 0.28 7.58 -37.40
CA ARG A 106 -1.03 7.12 -37.89
C ARG A 106 -1.77 6.31 -36.84
N ALA A 107 -1.10 5.47 -36.06
CA ALA A 107 -1.70 4.73 -34.97
C ALA A 107 -2.20 5.67 -33.86
N ALA A 108 -1.39 6.65 -33.46
CA ALA A 108 -1.79 7.66 -32.47
C ALA A 108 -3.01 8.48 -32.93
N PHE A 109 -3.05 8.89 -34.21
CA PHE A 109 -4.21 9.59 -34.76
C PHE A 109 -5.46 8.72 -34.85
N ALA A 110 -5.32 7.44 -35.24
CA ALA A 110 -6.45 6.52 -35.23
C ALA A 110 -7.03 6.34 -33.82
N LEU A 111 -6.18 6.26 -32.79
CA LEU A 111 -6.64 6.23 -31.41
C LEU A 111 -7.30 7.54 -30.98
N ALA A 112 -6.73 8.69 -31.37
CA ALA A 112 -7.31 10.00 -31.09
C ALA A 112 -8.70 10.16 -31.72
N ASP A 113 -8.87 9.73 -32.97
CA ASP A 113 -10.15 9.76 -33.68
C ASP A 113 -11.16 8.81 -33.03
N PHE A 114 -10.71 7.65 -32.55
CA PHE A 114 -11.56 6.67 -31.87
C PHE A 114 -12.11 7.20 -30.54
N ILE A 115 -11.28 7.81 -29.70
CA ILE A 115 -11.73 8.38 -28.42
C ILE A 115 -12.50 9.69 -28.60
N GLY A 116 -12.21 10.44 -29.68
CA GLY A 116 -12.81 11.72 -29.97
C GLY A 116 -12.58 12.76 -28.87
N GLY A 117 -13.57 13.61 -28.62
CA GLY A 117 -13.51 14.67 -27.61
C GLY A 117 -14.19 14.34 -26.27
N SER A 118 -14.76 13.14 -26.15
CA SER A 118 -15.51 12.70 -24.98
C SER A 118 -14.57 12.24 -23.85
N PRO A 119 -14.97 12.37 -22.58
CA PRO A 119 -14.23 11.74 -21.49
C PRO A 119 -14.18 10.22 -21.66
N VAL A 120 -13.01 9.64 -21.40
CA VAL A 120 -12.82 8.19 -21.30
C VAL A 120 -12.85 7.78 -19.84
N ALA A 121 -13.15 6.51 -19.58
CA ALA A 121 -13.01 5.89 -18.28
C ALA A 121 -12.05 4.71 -18.41
N CYS A 122 -10.87 4.82 -17.80
CA CYS A 122 -9.86 3.78 -17.81
C CYS A 122 -9.95 2.97 -16.51
N ALA A 123 -10.23 1.67 -16.61
CA ALA A 123 -10.27 0.78 -15.46
C ALA A 123 -8.89 0.10 -15.25
N PRO A 124 -8.15 0.41 -14.17
CA PRO A 124 -6.82 -0.15 -13.95
C PRO A 124 -6.85 -1.67 -13.86
N LYS A 125 -5.89 -2.32 -14.52
CA LYS A 125 -5.63 -3.76 -14.49
C LYS A 125 -4.29 -4.10 -13.88
N ASP A 126 -3.28 -3.27 -14.16
CA ASP A 126 -1.90 -3.51 -13.73
C ASP A 126 -1.11 -2.18 -13.70
N ALA A 127 0.14 -2.26 -13.27
CA ALA A 127 1.14 -1.23 -13.47
C ALA A 127 2.34 -1.80 -14.24
N ASP A 128 2.80 -1.10 -15.27
CA ASP A 128 3.99 -1.54 -15.99
C ASP A 128 5.27 -1.34 -15.16
N ARG A 129 6.41 -1.85 -15.65
CA ARG A 129 7.71 -1.77 -14.95
C ARG A 129 8.20 -0.35 -14.66
N TYR A 130 7.60 0.67 -15.29
CA TYR A 130 7.93 2.07 -15.09
C TYR A 130 6.92 2.79 -14.19
N GLY A 131 5.95 2.05 -13.63
CA GLY A 131 4.91 2.58 -12.75
C GLY A 131 3.76 3.26 -13.49
N ARG A 132 3.62 3.06 -14.81
CA ARG A 132 2.47 3.59 -15.56
C ARG A 132 1.27 2.66 -15.40
N VAL A 133 0.08 3.24 -15.33
CA VAL A 133 -1.17 2.48 -15.23
C VAL A 133 -1.41 1.72 -16.55
N VAL A 134 -1.78 0.44 -16.45
CA VAL A 134 -2.26 -0.37 -17.57
C VAL A 134 -3.75 -0.61 -17.35
N ALA A 135 -4.60 -0.26 -18.32
CA ALA A 135 -6.05 -0.23 -18.15
C ALA A 135 -6.83 -0.70 -19.39
N VAL A 136 -8.12 -0.97 -19.19
CA VAL A 136 -9.12 -1.23 -20.24
C VAL A 136 -10.14 -0.10 -20.33
#